data_AF-A0A1M5ZCS5-F1
#
_entry.id   AF-A0A1M5ZCS5-F1
#
_cell.length_a   1.000
_cell.length_b   1.000
_cell.length_c   1.000
_cell.angle_alpha   90.00
_cell.angle_beta   90.00
_cell.angle_gamma   90.00
#
_symmetry.space_group_name_H-M   'P 1'
#
loop_
_entity.id
_entity.type
_entity.pdbx_description
1 polymer ?
#
loop_
_entity_poly.entity_id
_entity_poly.type
_entity_poly.pdbx_seq_one_letter_code
_entity_poly.pdbx_strand_id
1 'polypeptide(L)'
;MSGSSGGGGIPSINRPNQNENCEGLIINTNLASPQPEVVSSLNQGDFLEITIASDQGPIQAFDAEGNLAGNIISREQVKLLNCIISGTEYTAEVISISGGQCKIQIRPI
;
A
#
# COMPACT_ATOMS: atom_id res chain seq x y z
N MET A 1 53.77 -25.52 -11.51
CA MET A 1 52.72 -25.20 -10.51
C MET A 1 52.06 -23.91 -10.95
N SER A 2 50.81 -24.00 -11.41
CA SER A 2 50.08 -22.93 -12.07
C SER A 2 49.43 -22.01 -11.04
N GLY A 3 49.86 -20.75 -10.98
CA GLY A 3 49.22 -19.71 -10.19
C GLY A 3 48.38 -18.80 -11.09
N SER A 4 47.08 -19.05 -11.16
CA SER A 4 46.11 -18.09 -11.70
C SER A 4 45.20 -17.66 -10.57
N SER A 5 45.55 -16.56 -9.93
CA SER A 5 44.67 -15.85 -9.00
C SER A 5 43.54 -15.19 -9.80
N GLY A 6 42.36 -15.79 -9.72
CA GLY A 6 41.12 -15.18 -10.16
C GLY A 6 40.80 -13.97 -9.29
N GLY A 7 41.03 -12.77 -9.82
CA GLY A 7 40.52 -11.53 -9.26
C GLY A 7 39.02 -11.46 -9.53
N GLY A 8 38.22 -11.86 -8.55
CA GLY A 8 36.77 -11.78 -8.59
C GLY A 8 36.33 -10.33 -8.81
N GLY A 9 35.70 -10.09 -9.95
CA GLY A 9 34.89 -8.90 -10.14
C GLY A 9 33.82 -8.87 -9.06
N ILE A 10 33.78 -7.75 -8.36
CA ILE A 10 32.67 -7.36 -7.51
C ILE A 10 31.56 -6.96 -8.50
N PRO A 11 30.46 -7.71 -8.72
CA PRO A 11 29.25 -7.00 -9.05
C PRO A 11 28.83 -6.37 -7.73
N SER A 12 28.76 -5.04 -7.69
CA SER A 12 27.92 -4.35 -6.73
C SER A 12 26.58 -5.07 -6.71
N ILE A 13 26.37 -5.91 -5.69
CA ILE A 13 25.03 -6.30 -5.31
C ILE A 13 24.45 -4.98 -4.81
N ASN A 14 23.84 -4.24 -5.73
CA ASN A 14 22.70 -3.39 -5.43
C ASN A 14 21.70 -4.33 -4.77
N ARG A 15 21.90 -4.55 -3.47
CA ARG A 15 20.96 -5.19 -2.59
C ARG A 15 20.06 -4.01 -2.25
N PRO A 16 18.92 -3.78 -2.94
CA PRO A 16 17.92 -2.94 -2.33
C PRO A 16 17.66 -3.61 -1.00
N ASN A 17 18.07 -2.89 0.03
CA ASN A 17 17.89 -3.18 1.42
C ASN A 17 16.50 -3.79 1.55
N GLN A 18 16.41 -4.96 2.16
CA GLN A 18 15.17 -5.74 2.29
C GLN A 18 14.15 -5.04 3.22
N ASN A 19 14.32 -3.73 3.43
CA ASN A 19 13.52 -2.81 4.23
C ASN A 19 13.13 -1.51 3.46
N GLU A 20 13.54 -1.32 2.19
CA GLU A 20 13.53 0.01 1.53
C GLU A 20 12.68 0.11 0.25
N ASN A 21 11.47 -0.44 0.22
CA ASN A 21 10.54 -0.16 -0.91
C ASN A 21 9.15 0.23 -0.43
N CYS A 22 9.04 0.86 0.75
CA CYS A 22 7.78 1.47 1.17
C CYS A 22 7.38 2.60 0.19
N GLU A 23 8.36 3.39 -0.25
CA GLU A 23 8.19 4.46 -1.27
C GLU A 23 7.85 3.94 -2.68
N GLY A 24 8.08 2.65 -2.96
CA GLY A 24 7.71 2.01 -4.22
C GLY A 24 6.51 1.08 -4.12
N LEU A 25 5.87 0.99 -2.96
CA LEU A 25 4.81 0.02 -2.70
C LEU A 25 3.48 0.52 -3.27
N ILE A 26 3.11 -0.01 -4.43
CA ILE A 26 1.82 0.24 -5.05
C ILE A 26 0.95 -1.01 -4.91
N ILE A 27 -0.21 -0.87 -4.27
CA ILE A 27 -1.14 -1.98 -4.03
C ILE A 27 -2.47 -1.66 -4.67
N ASN A 28 -2.89 -2.48 -5.63
CA ASN A 28 -4.22 -2.41 -6.21
C ASN A 28 -5.12 -3.45 -5.54
N THR A 29 -6.17 -2.99 -4.87
CA THR A 29 -7.08 -3.86 -4.12
C THR A 29 -8.50 -3.31 -4.14
N ASN A 30 -9.44 -4.09 -3.63
CA ASN A 30 -10.81 -3.65 -3.40
C ASN A 30 -10.99 -3.35 -1.92
N LEU A 31 -11.82 -2.35 -1.60
CA LEU A 31 -12.26 -2.14 -0.23
C LEU A 31 -13.01 -3.39 0.26
N ALA A 32 -12.61 -3.86 1.44
CA ALA A 32 -13.29 -4.89 2.19
C ALA A 32 -14.36 -4.26 3.07
N SER A 33 -15.57 -4.79 3.01
CA SER A 33 -16.75 -4.23 3.69
C SER A 33 -16.96 -2.74 3.41
N PRO A 34 -17.05 -2.32 2.13
CA PRO A 34 -17.27 -0.92 1.76
C PRO A 34 -18.58 -0.41 2.38
N GLN A 35 -18.52 0.79 2.98
CA GLN A 35 -19.72 1.45 3.49
C GLN A 35 -20.47 2.07 2.31
N PRO A 36 -21.70 1.61 2.01
CA PRO A 36 -22.43 2.03 0.80
C PRO A 36 -22.75 3.52 0.80
N GLU A 37 -22.97 4.11 1.97
CA GLU A 37 -23.20 5.53 2.19
C GLU A 37 -21.98 6.39 1.77
N VAL A 38 -20.77 5.98 2.12
CA VAL A 38 -19.53 6.66 1.71
C VAL A 38 -19.22 6.36 0.25
N VAL A 39 -19.25 5.09 -0.15
CA VAL A 39 -18.89 4.68 -1.53
C VAL A 39 -19.84 5.26 -2.59
N SER A 40 -21.10 5.54 -2.24
CA SER A 40 -22.04 6.23 -3.15
C SER A 40 -21.70 7.71 -3.35
N SER A 41 -20.93 8.29 -2.44
CA SER A 41 -20.46 9.68 -2.48
C SER A 41 -19.09 9.79 -3.16
N LEU A 42 -18.30 8.72 -3.15
CA LEU A 42 -17.00 8.64 -3.82
C LEU A 42 -17.14 8.64 -5.34
N ASN A 43 -16.13 9.21 -6.01
CA ASN A 43 -16.01 9.22 -7.45
C ASN A 43 -14.67 8.62 -7.89
N GLN A 44 -14.58 8.20 -9.15
CA GLN A 44 -13.30 7.80 -9.73
C GLN A 44 -12.30 8.98 -9.69
N GLY A 45 -11.08 8.71 -9.23
CA GLY A 45 -10.03 9.71 -9.04
C GLY A 45 -10.03 10.38 -7.66
N ASP A 46 -10.99 10.04 -6.80
CA ASP A 46 -11.02 10.54 -5.43
C ASP A 46 -9.91 9.91 -4.56
N PHE A 47 -9.47 10.63 -3.53
CA PHE A 47 -8.39 10.22 -2.64
C PHE A 47 -8.92 9.87 -1.26
N LEU A 48 -8.55 8.69 -0.79
CA LEU A 48 -8.84 8.18 0.53
C LEU A 48 -7.57 8.23 1.39
N GLU A 49 -7.74 8.62 2.63
CA GLU A 49 -6.70 8.56 3.65
C GLU A 49 -6.56 7.13 4.17
N ILE A 50 -5.32 6.64 4.27
CA ILE A 50 -5.03 5.30 4.78
C ILE A 50 -4.53 5.40 6.21
N THR A 51 -5.31 4.81 7.11
CA THR A 51 -5.00 4.81 8.55
C THR A 51 -5.06 3.39 9.09
N ILE A 52 -4.26 3.10 10.11
CA ILE A 52 -4.27 1.81 10.79
C ILE A 52 -5.02 1.96 12.11
N ALA A 53 -5.97 1.06 12.38
CA ALA A 53 -6.69 1.07 13.66
C ALA A 53 -5.77 0.70 14.83
N SER A 54 -4.71 -0.08 14.57
CA SER A 54 -3.72 -0.54 15.53
C SER A 54 -2.46 -1.03 14.81
N ASP A 55 -1.35 -1.22 15.53
CA ASP A 55 -0.10 -1.85 15.04
C ASP A 55 -0.29 -3.26 14.45
N GLN A 56 -1.43 -3.89 14.69
CA GLN A 56 -1.78 -5.22 14.16
C GLN A 56 -2.85 -5.15 13.05
N GLY A 57 -3.28 -3.96 12.64
CA GLY A 57 -4.42 -3.73 11.74
C GLY A 57 -5.78 -3.77 12.46
N PRO A 58 -6.92 -3.71 11.73
CA PRO A 58 -7.04 -3.61 10.26
C PRO A 58 -6.61 -2.24 9.71
N ILE A 59 -6.29 -2.21 8.42
CA ILE A 59 -6.05 -0.98 7.67
C ILE A 59 -7.41 -0.44 7.22
N GLN A 60 -7.65 0.83 7.47
CA GLN A 60 -8.91 1.54 7.22
C GLN A 60 -8.68 2.63 6.20
N ALA A 61 -9.66 2.82 5.31
CA ALA A 61 -9.69 3.91 4.35
C ALA A 61 -10.77 4.92 4.77
N PHE A 62 -10.38 6.18 4.87
CA PHE A 62 -11.27 7.29 5.19
C PHE A 62 -11.43 8.21 3.98
N ASP A 63 -12.63 8.75 3.77
CA ASP A 63 -12.83 9.79 2.76
C ASP A 63 -12.26 11.15 3.23
N ALA A 64 -12.31 12.16 2.36
CA ALA A 64 -11.88 13.52 2.68
C ALA A 64 -12.69 14.20 3.80
N GLU A 65 -13.86 13.66 4.14
CA GLU A 65 -14.74 14.12 5.22
C GLU A 65 -14.45 13.39 6.56
N GLY A 66 -13.56 12.39 6.55
CA GLY A 66 -13.21 11.58 7.71
C GLY A 66 -14.16 10.41 7.99
N ASN A 67 -15.03 10.06 7.03
CA ASN A 67 -15.92 8.91 7.13
C ASN A 67 -15.20 7.62 6.70
N LEU A 68 -15.43 6.53 7.42
CA LEU A 68 -14.85 5.22 7.08
C LEU A 68 -15.47 4.68 5.79
N ALA A 69 -14.71 4.73 4.69
CA ALA A 69 -15.11 4.15 3.41
C ALA A 69 -15.10 2.61 3.46
N GLY A 70 -14.18 2.02 4.22
CA GLY A 70 -14.09 0.58 4.42
C GLY A 70 -12.72 0.13 4.92
N ASN A 71 -12.55 -1.19 5.04
CA ASN A 71 -11.28 -1.79 5.38
C ASN A 71 -10.48 -2.13 4.13
N ILE A 72 -9.17 -2.30 4.29
CA ILE A 72 -8.26 -2.71 3.23
C ILE A 72 -7.72 -4.09 3.56
N ILE A 73 -8.04 -5.06 2.71
CA ILE A 73 -7.52 -6.43 2.82
C ILE A 73 -6.77 -6.73 1.52
N SER A 74 -5.48 -6.97 1.65
CA SER A 74 -4.58 -7.26 0.53
C SER A 74 -3.56 -8.31 0.92
N ARG A 75 -3.00 -9.02 -0.07
CA ARG A 75 -1.91 -9.97 0.18
C ARG A 75 -0.68 -9.31 0.79
N GLU A 76 -0.47 -8.04 0.46
CA GLU A 76 0.64 -7.21 0.97
C GLU A 76 0.24 -6.38 2.21
N GLN A 77 -0.87 -6.70 2.88
CA GLN A 77 -1.33 -5.94 4.06
C GLN A 77 -0.27 -5.86 5.16
N VAL A 78 0.44 -6.95 5.44
CA VAL A 78 1.52 -6.95 6.46
C VAL A 78 2.64 -5.98 6.08
N LYS A 79 2.98 -5.92 4.79
CA LYS A 79 4.02 -5.04 4.28
C LYS A 79 3.59 -3.58 4.35
N LEU A 80 2.36 -3.28 3.92
CA LEU A 80 1.76 -1.95 4.02
C LEU A 80 1.68 -1.47 5.47
N LEU A 81 1.22 -2.34 6.38
CA LEU A 81 1.15 -2.08 7.82
C LEU A 81 2.53 -1.74 8.39
N ASN A 82 3.55 -2.55 8.10
CA ASN A 82 4.93 -2.27 8.55
C ASN A 82 5.46 -0.94 8.01
N CYS A 83 5.14 -0.58 6.77
CA CYS A 83 5.55 0.69 6.18
C CYS A 83 4.86 1.88 6.86
N ILE A 84 3.56 1.77 7.14
CA ILE A 84 2.80 2.79 7.88
C ILE A 84 3.36 2.96 9.30
N ILE A 85 3.59 1.86 10.02
CA ILE A 85 4.19 1.86 11.37
C ILE A 85 5.60 2.46 11.35
N SER A 86 6.36 2.23 10.27
CA SER A 86 7.69 2.82 10.06
C SER A 86 7.63 4.33 9.77
N GLY A 87 6.45 4.93 9.66
CA GLY A 87 6.24 6.36 9.41
C GLY A 87 6.11 6.73 7.93
N THR A 88 5.91 5.77 7.02
CA THR A 88 5.56 6.08 5.62
C THR A 88 4.07 6.33 5.50
N GLU A 89 3.71 7.50 4.98
CA GLU A 89 2.32 7.85 4.73
C GLU A 89 1.86 7.28 3.39
N TYR A 90 0.59 6.86 3.35
CA TYR A 90 -0.03 6.29 2.15
C TYR A 90 -1.38 6.94 1.87
N THR A 91 -1.68 7.06 0.59
CA THR A 91 -3.00 7.46 0.10
C THR A 91 -3.56 6.38 -0.82
N ALA A 92 -4.88 6.29 -0.91
CA ALA A 92 -5.56 5.42 -1.85
C ALA A 92 -6.37 6.22 -2.87
N GLU A 93 -6.09 6.03 -4.16
CA GLU A 93 -6.89 6.61 -5.23
C GLU A 93 -8.00 5.64 -5.65
N VAL A 94 -9.22 6.14 -5.81
CA VAL A 94 -10.35 5.37 -6.34
C VAL A 94 -10.18 5.16 -7.83
N ILE A 95 -9.88 3.93 -8.23
CA ILE A 95 -9.68 3.56 -9.64
C ILE A 95 -11.00 3.30 -10.35
N SER A 96 -11.97 2.68 -9.68
CA SER A 96 -13.29 2.39 -10.25
C SER A 96 -14.27 1.95 -9.17
N ILE A 97 -15.54 2.31 -9.33
CA ILE A 97 -16.64 1.87 -8.47
C ILE A 97 -17.65 1.08 -9.32
N SER A 98 -17.91 -0.17 -8.96
CA SER A 98 -18.79 -1.08 -9.69
C SER A 98 -19.62 -1.94 -8.76
N GLY A 99 -20.95 -1.73 -8.76
CA GLY A 99 -21.89 -2.59 -8.01
C GLY A 99 -21.60 -2.68 -6.51
N GLY A 100 -21.21 -1.56 -5.89
CA GLY A 100 -20.83 -1.50 -4.47
C GLY A 100 -19.39 -1.91 -4.16
N GLN A 101 -18.64 -2.42 -5.15
CA GLN A 101 -17.20 -2.65 -5.00
C GLN A 101 -16.43 -1.38 -5.39
N CYS A 102 -15.60 -0.90 -4.48
CA CYS A 102 -14.70 0.21 -4.74
C CYS A 102 -13.28 -0.34 -4.91
N LYS A 103 -12.75 -0.22 -6.13
CA LYS A 103 -11.37 -0.58 -6.44
C LYS A 103 -10.49 0.63 -6.20
N ILE A 104 -9.46 0.43 -5.41
CA ILE A 104 -8.53 1.48 -5.00
C ILE A 104 -7.10 1.09 -5.35
N GLN A 105 -6.25 2.10 -5.53
CA GLN A 105 -4.82 1.95 -5.65
C GLN A 105 -4.14 2.72 -4.54
N ILE A 106 -3.49 1.98 -3.66
CA ILE A 106 -2.71 2.53 -2.55
C ILE A 106 -1.33 2.84 -3.06
N ARG A 107 -0.84 4.04 -2.76
CA ARG A 107 0.52 4.50 -3.07
C ARG A 107 1.06 5.38 -1.94
N PRO A 108 2.38 5.43 -1.73
CA PRO A 108 2.99 6.36 -0.78
C PRO A 108 2.84 7.81 -1.25
N ILE A 109 2.85 8.75 -0.31
CA ILE A 109 2.81 10.21 -0.58
C ILE A 109 4.15 10.89 -0.35
#